data_AF-A0A528HBZ0-F1
#
_entry.id   AF-A0A528HBZ0-F1
#
_cell.length_a   1.000
_cell.length_b   1.000
_cell.length_c   1.000
_cell.angle_alpha   90.00
_cell.angle_beta   90.00
_cell.angle_gamma   90.00
#
_symmetry.space_group_name_H-M   'P 1'
#
loop_
_entity.id
_entity.type
_entity.pdbx_description
1 polymer ?
#
loop_
_entity_poly.entity_id
_entity_poly.type
_entity_poly.pdbx_seq_one_letter_code
_entity_poly.pdbx_strand_id
1 'polypeptide(L)' 'MQLHGHSSIIEHRYEDIDPVVGLARSSQRAFQWDRRTLRLPSASQQRFFAEAAKFRIHSGATVPIQG' A
#
# COMPACT_ATOMS: atom_id res chain seq x y z
N MET A 1 -30.82 -17.31 6.46
CA MET A 1 -29.96 -17.08 5.27
C MET A 1 -28.81 -16.19 5.73
N GLN A 2 -27.63 -16.78 5.96
CA GLN A 2 -26.49 -16.14 6.62
C GLN A 2 -25.65 -15.30 5.63
N LEU A 3 -25.30 -14.08 6.06
CA LEU A 3 -24.34 -13.19 5.42
C LEU A 3 -22.91 -13.74 5.63
N HIS A 4 -22.14 -13.90 4.56
CA HIS A 4 -20.69 -14.15 4.59
C HIS A 4 -20.07 -13.08 3.68
N GLY A 5 -19.17 -12.20 4.10
CA GLY A 5 -18.08 -12.38 5.06
C GLY A 5 -16.76 -12.23 4.27
N HIS A 6 -16.29 -10.99 4.19
CA HIS A 6 -15.02 -10.48 3.65
C HIS A 6 -13.91 -11.54 3.51
N SER A 7 -13.61 -11.96 2.27
CA SER A 7 -12.62 -13.02 2.04
C SER A 7 -11.26 -12.45 1.60
N SER A 8 -10.23 -12.82 2.37
CA SER A 8 -8.81 -12.90 1.98
C SER A 8 -8.04 -11.59 1.78
N ILE A 9 -7.68 -10.94 2.88
CA ILE A 9 -6.63 -9.91 2.89
C ILE A 9 -5.69 -10.12 4.09
N ILE A 10 -5.14 -11.32 4.26
CA ILE A 10 -4.11 -11.56 5.28
C ILE A 10 -3.30 -12.77 4.82
N GLU A 11 -2.10 -12.56 4.29
CA GLU A 11 -0.96 -13.52 4.28
C GLU A 11 0.11 -13.15 3.24
N HIS A 12 -0.19 -12.27 2.29
CA HIS A 12 0.86 -11.70 1.45
C HIS A 12 1.53 -10.56 2.20
N ARG A 13 2.84 -10.72 2.47
CA ARG A 13 3.70 -9.73 3.12
C ARG A 13 3.53 -8.36 2.47
N TYR A 14 2.71 -7.51 3.07
CA TYR A 14 2.46 -6.15 2.61
C TYR A 14 3.75 -5.34 2.52
N GLU A 15 4.75 -5.67 3.32
CA GLU A 15 6.08 -5.08 3.22
C GLU A 15 6.80 -5.32 1.88
N ASP A 16 6.52 -6.44 1.20
CA ASP A 16 7.13 -6.76 -0.09
C ASP A 16 6.34 -6.19 -1.28
N ILE A 17 5.05 -5.90 -1.07
CA ILE A 17 4.10 -5.55 -2.14
C ILE A 17 3.62 -4.09 -2.05
N ASP A 18 3.51 -3.53 -0.84
CA ASP A 18 3.14 -2.14 -0.60
C ASP A 18 4.39 -1.27 -0.37
N PRO A 19 4.81 -0.50 -1.39
CA PRO A 19 5.98 0.36 -1.30
C PRO A 19 5.78 1.55 -0.34
N VAL A 20 4.54 1.91 0.04
CA VAL A 20 4.27 2.92 1.08
C VAL A 20 4.77 2.42 2.43
N VAL A 21 4.55 1.13 2.73
CA VAL A 21 5.04 0.50 3.97
C VAL A 21 6.56 0.44 4.00
N GLY A 22 7.19 0.04 2.89
CA GLY A 22 8.66 0.04 2.77
C GLY A 22 9.28 1.43 2.97
N LEU A 23 8.66 2.47 2.41
CA LEU A 23 9.09 3.85 2.58
C LEU A 23 8.85 4.37 4.01
N ALA A 24 7.74 4.02 4.63
CA ALA A 24 7.45 4.35 6.03
C ALA A 24 8.49 3.74 6.99
N ARG A 25 8.84 2.46 6.79
CA ARG A 25 9.85 1.78 7.60
C ARG A 25 11.24 2.41 7.44
N SER A 26 11.64 2.76 6.22
CA SER A 26 12.98 3.31 5.96
C SER A 26 13.13 4.79 6.33
N SER A 27 12.09 5.61 6.12
CA SER A 27 12.18 7.06 6.35
C SER A 27 11.92 7.47 7.79
N GLN A 28 11.04 6.75 8.51
CA GLN A 28 10.59 7.12 9.86
C GLN A 28 10.10 8.58 9.97
N ARG A 29 9.60 9.14 8.86
CA ARG A 29 9.13 10.53 8.75
C ARG A 29 7.83 10.58 7.97
N ALA A 30 7.03 11.61 8.19
CA ALA A 30 5.85 11.85 7.40
C ALA A 30 6.22 12.13 5.93
N PHE A 31 5.46 11.54 5.00
CA PHE A 31 5.66 11.77 3.56
C PHE A 31 4.33 11.75 2.81
N GLN A 32 4.29 12.50 1.72
CA GLN A 32 3.23 12.41 0.72
C GLN A 32 3.67 11.50 -0.40
N TRP A 33 2.71 10.88 -1.09
CA TRP A 33 2.98 9.99 -2.19
C TRP A 33 1.85 10.00 -3.23
N ASP A 34 2.23 9.72 -4.46
CA ASP A 34 1.37 9.46 -5.60
C ASP A 34 2.09 8.52 -6.59
N ARG A 35 1.40 8.07 -7.65
CA ARG A 35 1.98 7.14 -8.64
C ARG A 35 3.22 7.65 -9.38
N ARG A 36 3.47 8.96 -9.40
CA ARG A 36 4.63 9.59 -10.07
C ARG A 36 5.82 9.71 -9.11
N THR A 37 5.55 9.95 -7.83
CA THR A 37 6.57 10.13 -6.78
C THR A 37 7.01 8.82 -6.14
N LEU A 38 6.13 7.82 -6.05
CA LEU A 38 6.46 6.48 -5.57
C LEU A 38 7.16 5.64 -6.63
N ARG A 39 8.32 5.08 -6.27
CA ARG A 39 9.00 4.09 -7.11
C ARG A 39 8.31 2.73 -6.96
N LEU A 40 7.89 2.14 -8.09
CA LEU A 40 7.25 0.81 -8.16
C LEU A 40 8.15 -0.17 -8.95
N PRO A 41 9.32 -0.56 -8.41
CA PRO A 41 10.29 -1.37 -9.16
C PRO A 41 9.79 -2.76 -9.57
N SER A 42 8.78 -3.33 -8.90
CA SER A 42 8.28 -4.68 -9.21
C SER A 42 6.91 -4.70 -9.88
N ALA A 43 6.66 -5.74 -10.68
CA ALA A 43 5.34 -5.97 -11.29
C ALA A 43 4.23 -6.20 -10.24
N SER A 44 4.58 -6.78 -9.08
CA SER A 44 3.64 -6.97 -7.96
C SER A 44 3.20 -5.63 -7.37
N GLN A 45 4.13 -4.70 -7.16
CA GLN A 45 3.83 -3.34 -6.68
C GLN A 45 2.98 -2.55 -7.68
N GLN A 46 3.26 -2.69 -8.98
CA GLN A 46 2.46 -2.06 -10.03
C GLN A 46 1.03 -2.60 -10.06
N ARG A 47 0.84 -3.93 -9.93
CA ARG A 47 -0.48 -4.56 -9.84
C ARG A 47 -1.22 -4.12 -8.57
N PHE A 48 -0.54 -4.09 -7.44
CA PHE A 48 -1.13 -3.62 -6.18
C PHE A 48 -1.72 -2.21 -6.31
N PHE A 49 -0.96 -1.27 -6.87
CA PHE A 49 -1.45 0.07 -7.13
C PHE A 49 -2.53 0.14 -8.22
N ALA A 50 -2.53 -0.75 -9.21
CA ALA A 50 -3.60 -0.84 -10.20
C ALA A 50 -4.93 -1.29 -9.57
N GLU A 51 -4.89 -2.21 -8.60
CA GLU A 51 -6.06 -2.61 -7.82
C GLU A 51 -6.54 -1.45 -6.93
N ALA A 52 -5.64 -0.77 -6.22
CA ALA A 52 -5.98 0.39 -5.39
C ALA A 52 -6.65 1.52 -6.21
N ALA A 53 -6.23 1.72 -7.46
CA ALA A 53 -6.82 2.69 -8.38
C ALA A 53 -8.31 2.42 -8.68
N LYS A 54 -8.78 1.16 -8.64
CA LYS A 54 -10.21 0.83 -8.80
C LYS A 54 -11.07 1.44 -7.68
N PHE A 55 -10.45 1.70 -6.53
CA PHE A 55 -11.08 2.35 -5.36
C PHE A 55 -10.77 3.85 -5.28
N ARG A 56 -10.23 4.45 -6.35
CA ARG A 56 -9.81 5.86 -6.40
C ARG A 56 -8.67 6.23 -5.44
N ILE A 57 -7.89 5.23 -5.01
CA ILE A 57 -6.67 5.46 -4.21
C ILE A 57 -5.50 5.61 -5.18
N HIS A 58 -5.08 6.84 -5.41
CA HIS A 58 -3.98 7.18 -6.33
C HIS A 58 -2.83 7.94 -5.67
N SER A 59 -3.10 8.50 -4.49
CA SER A 59 -2.20 9.35 -3.72
C SER A 59 -2.62 9.36 -2.26
N GLY A 60 -1.70 9.73 -1.38
CA GLY A 60 -1.97 9.85 0.04
C GLY A 60 -0.84 10.50 0.81
N ALA A 61 -0.99 10.54 2.13
CA ALA A 61 0.05 10.90 3.06
C ALA A 61 0.16 9.81 4.14
N THR A 62 1.37 9.53 4.57
CA THR A 62 1.66 8.52 5.58
C THR A 62 2.51 9.15 6.67
N VAL A 63 2.10 8.92 7.92
CA VAL A 63 2.83 9.34 9.13
C VAL A 63 3.23 8.07 9.88
N PRO A 64 4.49 7.64 9.79
CA PRO A 64 4.98 6.49 10.56
C PRO A 64 4.97 6.84 12.05
N ILE A 65 4.44 5.93 12.87
CA ILE A 65 4.49 6.03 14.33
C ILE A 65 5.46 4.96 14.82
N GLN A 66 6.44 5.38 15.63
CA GLN A 66 7.33 4.47 16.35
C GLN A 66 6.65 4.04 17.65
N GLY A 67 6.68 2.73 17.92
CA GLY A 67 6.31 2.13 19.19
C GLY A 67 7.51 1.43 19.80
#